data_AF-A0A7J9MBK8-F1
#
_entry.id   AF-A0A7J9MBK8-F1
#
_cell.length_a   1.000
_cell.length_b   1.000
_cell.length_c   1.000
_cell.angle_alpha   90.00
_cell.angle_beta   90.00
_cell.angle_gamma   90.00
#
_symmetry.space_group_name_H-M   'P 1'
#
loop_
_entity.id
_entity.type
_entity.pdbx_description
1 polymer ?
#
loop_
_entity_poly.entity_id
_entity_poly.type
_entity_poly.pdbx_seq_one_letter_code
_entity_poly.pdbx_strand_id
1 'polypeptide(L)'
;MAGMNGVVSVFPNEKKILHTTRSWDFMGFSQQVQRATSESDVIIGVLDTGIWPESQSFNDEGLSPPPDKWKGICQDANNITCNNKIIGARYYKSDGLFGSNDIISPRDSEGHGTHTASTAAGRLVNRANLFGLGAGTARGGVPSARIAVYKICWSDGCSDADILAAFDDAIADGVDIISLSVGSTTPTDYFRDPIAIGAFHAMRNGILTVTSAGNQGPRRATITNFSPWTLSVAASTIDRKFFTGVKLGNDVVYEGVSINTFDLKNETYPMIYGGDAPNPIGNYTSSSSRICLENSLDPNLVKGKIVLCDRFVTGEGPLIAGAVGALLRVNSPKDVAFSFVLPASHLDLVDGSKIFVYINSTR
;
A
#
# COMPACT_ATOMS: atom_id res chain seq x y z
N MET A 1 -31.98 20.81 1.10
CA MET A 1 -31.21 20.01 0.12
C MET A 1 -31.97 18.77 -0.36
N ALA A 2 -32.77 18.11 0.47
CA ALA A 2 -33.72 17.12 -0.05
C ALA A 2 -34.71 17.81 -1.00
N GLY A 3 -34.82 17.32 -2.23
CA GLY A 3 -35.72 17.87 -3.26
C GLY A 3 -35.08 18.78 -4.32
N MET A 4 -33.75 18.95 -4.36
CA MET A 4 -33.07 19.64 -5.46
C MET A 4 -32.69 18.65 -6.58
N ASN A 5 -32.85 19.05 -7.84
CA ASN A 5 -32.41 18.26 -8.99
C ASN A 5 -30.91 17.93 -8.86
N GLY A 6 -30.57 16.64 -8.91
CA GLY A 6 -29.21 16.12 -8.74
C GLY A 6 -28.87 15.60 -7.35
N VAL A 7 -29.76 15.74 -6.35
CA VAL A 7 -29.54 15.20 -4.99
C VAL A 7 -30.27 13.86 -4.85
N VAL A 8 -29.50 12.77 -4.85
CA VAL A 8 -30.01 11.39 -4.84
C VAL A 8 -30.56 10.98 -3.46
N SER A 9 -30.00 11.50 -2.37
CA SER A 9 -30.51 11.26 -1.00
C SER A 9 -29.95 12.27 0.00
N VAL A 10 -30.66 12.44 1.11
CA VAL A 10 -30.23 13.25 2.26
C VAL A 10 -30.56 12.48 3.53
N PHE A 11 -29.58 12.34 4.42
CA PHE A 11 -29.72 11.61 5.68
C PHE A 11 -29.28 12.48 6.87
N PRO A 12 -29.87 12.27 8.07
CA PRO A 12 -29.44 12.93 9.30
C PRO A 12 -27.97 12.60 9.64
N ASN A 13 -27.27 13.57 10.23
CA ASN A 13 -25.90 13.38 10.71
C ASN A 13 -25.89 12.49 11.96
N GLU A 14 -25.16 11.37 11.93
CA GLU A 14 -25.01 10.45 13.05
C GLU A 14 -23.54 10.15 13.34
N LYS A 15 -23.20 9.97 14.63
CA LYS A 15 -21.86 9.50 15.04
C LYS A 15 -21.75 8.00 14.82
N LYS A 16 -20.74 7.57 14.06
CA LYS A 16 -20.42 6.16 13.81
C LYS A 16 -19.18 5.73 14.62
N ILE A 17 -19.09 4.43 14.90
CA ILE A 17 -17.98 3.76 15.60
C ILE A 17 -17.08 3.02 14.59
N LEU A 18 -15.81 2.80 14.95
CA LEU A 18 -14.71 2.68 13.99
C LEU A 18 -14.08 1.27 13.91
N HIS A 19 -13.99 0.64 12.72
CA HIS A 19 -13.46 -0.73 12.45
C HIS A 19 -12.74 -0.90 11.08
N THR A 20 -11.43 -1.24 10.98
CA THR A 20 -10.61 -1.54 9.77
C THR A 20 -10.83 -0.67 8.55
N THR A 21 -10.49 0.59 8.69
CA THR A 21 -11.42 1.47 9.40
C THR A 21 -12.67 1.83 8.63
N ARG A 22 -12.79 1.29 7.40
CA ARG A 22 -13.93 1.50 6.52
C ARG A 22 -14.21 0.39 5.49
N SER A 23 -13.22 -0.29 4.94
CA SER A 23 -13.37 -1.07 3.69
C SER A 23 -14.39 -2.22 3.80
N TRP A 24 -14.33 -3.01 4.87
CA TRP A 24 -15.30 -4.09 5.09
C TRP A 24 -16.72 -3.56 5.28
N ASP A 25 -16.88 -2.48 6.05
CA ASP A 25 -18.20 -1.85 6.25
C ASP A 25 -18.75 -1.24 4.96
N PHE A 26 -17.89 -0.66 4.12
CA PHE A 26 -18.25 -0.15 2.80
C PHE A 26 -18.81 -1.25 1.90
N MET A 27 -18.27 -2.47 1.98
CA MET A 27 -18.81 -3.64 1.28
C MET A 27 -20.05 -4.26 1.95
N GLY A 28 -20.56 -3.67 3.04
CA GLY A 28 -21.67 -4.24 3.83
C GLY A 28 -21.28 -5.43 4.70
N PHE A 29 -19.99 -5.69 4.89
CA PHE A 29 -19.47 -6.83 5.65
C PHE A 29 -19.10 -6.43 7.08
N SER A 30 -20.14 -6.31 7.92
CA SER A 30 -20.03 -5.83 9.30
C SER A 30 -19.26 -6.78 10.24
N GLN A 31 -18.92 -6.31 11.44
CA GLN A 31 -18.26 -7.16 12.43
C GLN A 31 -19.07 -8.37 12.90
N GLN A 32 -20.39 -8.27 12.86
CA GLN A 32 -21.33 -9.24 13.41
C GLN A 32 -21.88 -10.21 12.35
N VAL A 33 -21.26 -10.25 11.17
CA VAL A 33 -21.61 -11.22 10.12
C VAL A 33 -21.54 -12.64 10.68
N GLN A 34 -22.48 -13.48 10.27
CA GLN A 34 -22.47 -14.89 10.62
C GLN A 34 -21.24 -15.56 10.01
N ARG A 35 -20.55 -16.35 10.82
CA ARG A 35 -19.27 -16.99 10.49
C ARG A 35 -19.44 -18.50 10.52
N ALA A 36 -18.82 -19.20 9.59
CA ALA A 36 -18.77 -20.65 9.64
C ALA A 36 -17.85 -21.09 10.79
N THR A 37 -18.22 -22.13 11.53
CA THR A 37 -17.35 -22.69 12.58
C THR A 37 -16.05 -23.25 12.03
N SER A 38 -16.07 -23.73 10.78
CA SER A 38 -14.90 -24.24 10.05
C SER A 38 -13.92 -23.14 9.60
N GLU A 39 -14.23 -21.84 9.82
CA GLU A 39 -13.38 -20.74 9.41
C GLU A 39 -11.97 -20.84 10.04
N SER A 40 -11.88 -21.33 11.28
CA SER A 40 -10.59 -21.54 11.95
C SER A 40 -9.74 -22.64 11.33
N ASP A 41 -10.30 -23.47 10.46
CA ASP A 41 -9.58 -24.57 9.80
C ASP A 41 -9.18 -24.24 8.37
N VAL A 42 -9.53 -23.04 7.90
CA VAL A 42 -9.12 -22.50 6.60
C VAL A 42 -7.69 -21.97 6.69
N ILE A 43 -6.85 -22.34 5.75
CA ILE A 43 -5.44 -21.94 5.66
C ILE A 43 -5.23 -21.10 4.41
N ILE A 44 -4.86 -19.83 4.59
CA ILE A 44 -4.56 -18.90 3.51
C ILE A 44 -3.05 -18.89 3.29
N GLY A 45 -2.60 -19.36 2.12
CA GLY A 45 -1.23 -19.21 1.66
C GLY A 45 -0.99 -17.80 1.14
N VAL A 46 -0.02 -17.09 1.69
CA VAL A 46 0.36 -15.73 1.28
C VAL A 46 1.74 -15.77 0.64
N LEU A 47 1.78 -15.57 -0.69
CA LEU A 47 3.02 -15.52 -1.48
C LEU A 47 3.38 -14.04 -1.71
N ASP A 48 4.35 -13.54 -0.95
CA ASP A 48 4.63 -12.09 -0.84
C ASP A 48 6.06 -11.79 -0.30
N THR A 49 6.30 -10.61 0.29
CA THR A 49 7.58 -10.18 0.90
C THR A 49 7.88 -10.80 2.28
N GLY A 50 7.01 -11.69 2.76
CA GLY A 50 7.10 -12.35 4.07
C GLY A 50 6.04 -11.87 5.05
N ILE A 51 6.32 -11.99 6.35
CA ILE A 51 5.42 -11.48 7.40
C ILE A 51 6.18 -10.85 8.58
N TRP A 52 5.56 -9.88 9.24
CA TRP A 52 6.00 -9.36 10.54
C TRP A 52 5.18 -9.99 11.67
N PRO A 53 5.66 -11.09 12.31
CA PRO A 53 4.84 -11.91 13.19
C PRO A 53 4.40 -11.21 14.49
N GLU A 54 5.14 -10.20 14.96
CA GLU A 54 4.81 -9.45 16.18
C GLU A 54 3.63 -8.47 15.99
N SER A 55 3.10 -8.32 14.78
CA SER A 55 1.93 -7.49 14.53
C SER A 55 0.73 -8.01 15.33
N GLN A 56 -0.02 -7.10 15.97
CA GLN A 56 -1.24 -7.45 16.72
C GLN A 56 -2.30 -8.14 15.84
N SER A 57 -2.26 -7.89 14.52
CA SER A 57 -3.13 -8.57 13.54
C SER A 57 -2.90 -10.08 13.50
N PHE A 58 -1.76 -10.57 13.99
CA PHE A 58 -1.36 -11.97 13.93
C PHE A 58 -1.19 -12.63 15.31
N ASN A 59 -1.69 -12.00 16.37
CA ASN A 59 -1.85 -12.65 17.67
C ASN A 59 -2.73 -13.92 17.50
N ASP A 60 -2.48 -14.96 18.30
CA ASP A 60 -3.16 -16.24 18.19
C ASP A 60 -4.09 -16.56 19.36
N GLU A 61 -4.29 -15.60 20.27
CA GLU A 61 -5.17 -15.73 21.44
C GLU A 61 -6.56 -16.28 21.10
N GLY A 62 -6.94 -17.40 21.72
CA GLY A 62 -8.24 -18.03 21.50
C GLY A 62 -8.36 -18.81 20.19
N LEU A 63 -7.27 -19.02 19.45
CA LEU A 63 -7.21 -20.00 18.38
C LEU A 63 -6.77 -21.36 18.93
N SER A 64 -7.42 -22.42 18.44
CA SER A 64 -6.99 -23.80 18.67
C SER A 64 -5.66 -24.09 17.96
N PRO A 65 -5.00 -25.25 18.22
CA PRO A 65 -3.86 -25.70 17.43
C PRO A 65 -4.13 -25.71 15.91
N PRO A 66 -3.08 -25.71 15.07
CA PRO A 66 -3.23 -25.80 13.61
C PRO A 66 -4.04 -27.03 13.19
N PRO A 67 -4.81 -26.97 12.09
CA PRO A 67 -5.60 -28.10 11.61
C PRO A 67 -4.73 -29.32 11.27
N ASP A 68 -5.21 -30.54 11.55
CA ASP A 68 -4.46 -31.79 11.33
C ASP A 68 -4.00 -32.01 9.88
N LYS A 69 -4.71 -31.40 8.91
CA LYS A 69 -4.35 -31.47 7.48
C LYS A 69 -3.07 -30.69 7.14
N TRP A 70 -2.66 -29.76 8.00
CA TRP A 70 -1.52 -28.88 7.76
C TRP A 70 -0.21 -29.65 7.83
N LYS A 71 0.61 -29.54 6.79
CA LYS A 71 1.90 -30.24 6.67
C LYS A 71 3.11 -29.31 6.55
N GLY A 72 2.87 -28.00 6.46
CA GLY A 72 3.94 -27.04 6.30
C GLY A 72 4.76 -26.85 7.57
N ILE A 73 5.91 -26.23 7.39
CA ILE A 73 6.89 -26.01 8.44
C ILE A 73 6.95 -24.53 8.83
N CYS A 74 7.46 -24.29 10.03
CA CYS A 74 8.05 -23.00 10.36
C CYS A 74 9.55 -23.13 10.13
N GLN A 75 10.05 -22.55 9.04
CA GLN A 75 11.48 -22.56 8.74
C GLN A 75 12.21 -21.70 9.77
N ASP A 76 12.87 -22.36 10.72
CA ASP A 76 13.63 -21.70 11.76
C ASP A 76 14.93 -21.11 11.19
N ALA A 77 14.92 -19.79 11.03
CA ALA A 77 16.08 -18.99 10.64
C ALA A 77 16.33 -17.87 11.66
N ASN A 78 16.31 -18.21 12.95
CA ASN A 78 16.66 -17.35 14.10
C ASN A 78 15.83 -16.06 14.27
N ASN A 79 14.75 -15.85 13.51
CA ASN A 79 14.04 -14.57 13.46
C ASN A 79 12.52 -14.65 13.27
N ILE A 80 11.91 -15.84 13.20
CA ILE A 80 10.44 -16.01 13.20
C ILE A 80 10.06 -17.20 14.06
N THR A 81 9.07 -16.99 14.92
CA THR A 81 8.37 -18.05 15.64
C THR A 81 6.93 -18.11 15.14
N CYS A 82 6.54 -19.24 14.56
CA CYS A 82 5.15 -19.50 14.19
C CYS A 82 4.31 -19.73 15.45
N ASN A 83 3.02 -19.44 15.34
CA ASN A 83 2.04 -19.57 16.41
C ASN A 83 0.74 -20.19 15.86
N ASN A 84 -0.36 -20.20 16.62
CA ASN A 84 -1.61 -20.76 16.11
C ASN A 84 -2.26 -19.88 15.02
N LYS A 85 -1.80 -18.66 14.77
CA LYS A 85 -2.31 -17.78 13.71
C LYS A 85 -1.48 -17.89 12.43
N ILE A 86 -0.17 -17.69 12.55
CA ILE A 86 0.83 -17.91 11.50
C ILE A 86 1.37 -19.32 11.73
N ILE A 87 0.82 -20.30 11.03
CA ILE A 87 1.08 -21.73 11.29
C ILE A 87 2.25 -22.27 10.46
N GLY A 88 2.69 -21.51 9.46
CA GLY A 88 3.80 -21.83 8.58
C GLY A 88 4.48 -20.60 8.04
N ALA A 89 5.80 -20.70 7.86
CA ALA A 89 6.60 -19.61 7.34
C ALA A 89 7.83 -20.18 6.62
N ARG A 90 7.96 -19.92 5.32
CA ARG A 90 9.08 -20.32 4.46
C ARG A 90 9.58 -19.12 3.67
N TYR A 91 10.83 -19.17 3.22
CA TYR A 91 11.36 -18.21 2.25
C TYR A 91 12.10 -18.92 1.12
N TYR A 92 12.14 -18.27 -0.03
CA TYR A 92 12.72 -18.81 -1.27
C TYR A 92 13.65 -17.77 -1.87
N LYS A 93 14.92 -18.13 -2.06
CA LYS A 93 15.91 -17.34 -2.82
C LYS A 93 16.87 -18.30 -3.51
N SER A 94 16.42 -18.85 -4.62
CA SER A 94 17.08 -19.95 -5.35
C SER A 94 18.46 -19.60 -5.89
N ASP A 95 18.72 -18.33 -6.22
CA ASP A 95 20.03 -17.84 -6.66
C ASP A 95 21.03 -17.61 -5.50
N GLY A 96 20.57 -17.61 -4.25
CA GLY A 96 21.38 -17.35 -3.06
C GLY A 96 21.93 -15.93 -2.94
N LEU A 97 21.48 -14.99 -3.77
CA LEU A 97 21.94 -13.60 -3.79
C LEU A 97 21.00 -12.71 -2.98
N PHE A 98 21.48 -12.15 -1.88
CA PHE A 98 20.69 -11.26 -1.02
C PHE A 98 21.19 -9.81 -1.12
N GLY A 99 20.27 -8.85 -1.17
CA GLY A 99 20.57 -7.44 -1.07
C GLY A 99 21.02 -7.04 0.32
N SER A 100 21.63 -5.85 0.45
CA SER A 100 22.20 -5.37 1.72
C SER A 100 21.17 -5.21 2.85
N ASN A 101 19.89 -5.01 2.49
CA ASN A 101 18.79 -4.80 3.43
C ASN A 101 17.91 -6.05 3.61
N ASP A 102 18.24 -7.16 2.95
CA ASP A 102 17.45 -8.38 3.01
C ASP A 102 17.72 -9.16 4.31
N ILE A 103 16.64 -9.50 5.03
CA ILE A 103 16.70 -10.38 6.19
C ILE A 103 16.49 -11.82 5.70
N ILE A 104 17.52 -12.66 5.83
CA ILE A 104 17.52 -14.08 5.40
C ILE A 104 16.63 -14.92 6.34
N SER A 105 15.33 -14.73 6.20
CA SER A 105 14.26 -15.41 6.95
C SER A 105 12.92 -15.11 6.26
N PRO A 106 11.81 -15.77 6.65
CA PRO A 106 10.48 -15.40 6.16
C PRO A 106 9.97 -14.04 6.68
N ARG A 107 10.80 -13.29 7.45
CA ARG A 107 10.46 -11.97 7.98
C ARG A 107 10.32 -10.94 6.87
N ASP A 108 9.24 -10.18 6.98
CA ASP A 108 8.97 -9.05 6.13
C ASP A 108 9.85 -7.86 6.54
N SER A 109 10.72 -7.43 5.63
CA SER A 109 11.55 -6.24 5.78
C SER A 109 11.06 -5.07 4.92
N GLU A 110 9.98 -5.26 4.16
CA GLU A 110 9.42 -4.25 3.26
C GLU A 110 8.07 -3.74 3.80
N GLY A 111 7.14 -4.66 4.11
CA GLY A 111 5.83 -4.37 4.71
C GLY A 111 4.63 -4.85 3.88
N HIS A 112 4.79 -5.08 2.58
CA HIS A 112 3.72 -5.44 1.66
C HIS A 112 3.04 -6.74 2.05
N GLY A 113 3.81 -7.80 2.34
CA GLY A 113 3.28 -9.10 2.78
C GLY A 113 2.53 -9.03 4.12
N THR A 114 3.03 -8.26 5.08
CA THR A 114 2.32 -7.99 6.35
C THR A 114 1.00 -7.27 6.10
N HIS A 115 0.98 -6.29 5.19
CA HIS A 115 -0.21 -5.53 4.84
C HIS A 115 -1.26 -6.40 4.11
N THR A 116 -0.85 -7.20 3.12
CA THR A 116 -1.75 -8.09 2.37
C THR A 116 -2.28 -9.23 3.24
N ALA A 117 -1.42 -9.88 4.04
CA ALA A 117 -1.83 -10.94 4.97
C ALA A 117 -2.83 -10.45 6.03
N SER A 118 -2.60 -9.26 6.59
CA SER A 118 -3.53 -8.68 7.58
C SER A 118 -4.84 -8.20 6.95
N THR A 119 -4.84 -7.81 5.67
CA THR A 119 -6.07 -7.52 4.92
C THR A 119 -6.88 -8.80 4.66
N ALA A 120 -6.24 -9.91 4.33
CA ALA A 120 -6.94 -11.18 4.10
C ALA A 120 -7.49 -11.79 5.41
N ALA A 121 -6.63 -11.89 6.43
CA ALA A 121 -6.91 -12.68 7.63
C ALA A 121 -6.45 -12.03 8.93
N GLY A 122 -6.18 -10.72 8.98
CA GLY A 122 -5.83 -10.05 10.22
C GLY A 122 -6.92 -10.20 11.29
N ARG A 123 -6.52 -10.33 12.55
CA ARG A 123 -7.45 -10.28 13.68
C ARG A 123 -7.99 -8.88 13.91
N LEU A 124 -9.01 -8.80 14.75
CA LEU A 124 -9.55 -7.53 15.23
C LEU A 124 -8.51 -6.83 16.12
N VAL A 125 -8.01 -5.69 15.66
CA VAL A 125 -7.05 -4.83 16.35
C VAL A 125 -7.71 -3.48 16.63
N ASN A 126 -8.16 -3.29 17.87
CA ASN A 126 -8.83 -2.05 18.29
C ASN A 126 -7.88 -0.86 18.27
N ARG A 127 -8.42 0.34 17.97
CA ARG A 127 -7.67 1.62 17.96
C ARG A 127 -6.49 1.66 16.97
N ALA A 128 -6.49 0.81 15.95
CA ALA A 128 -5.58 0.91 14.81
C ALA A 128 -5.72 2.27 14.13
N ASN A 129 -4.59 2.94 13.90
CA ASN A 129 -4.49 4.22 13.23
C ASN A 129 -3.06 4.46 12.75
N LEU A 130 -2.88 5.34 11.77
CA LEU A 130 -1.57 5.87 11.38
C LEU A 130 -1.51 7.33 11.83
N PHE A 131 -0.90 7.61 12.98
CA PHE A 131 -0.85 8.96 13.57
C PHE A 131 -2.24 9.64 13.65
N GLY A 132 -3.26 8.88 14.05
CA GLY A 132 -4.66 9.31 14.11
C GLY A 132 -5.44 9.16 12.80
N LEU A 133 -4.76 9.06 11.65
CA LEU A 133 -5.42 8.85 10.36
C LEU A 133 -6.02 7.45 10.29
N GLY A 134 -7.25 7.40 9.77
CA GLY A 134 -7.97 6.13 9.60
C GLY A 134 -8.14 5.38 10.91
N ALA A 135 -8.46 6.05 12.02
CA ALA A 135 -8.64 5.41 13.32
C ALA A 135 -9.81 4.41 13.35
N GLY A 136 -9.67 3.31 14.11
CA GLY A 136 -10.69 2.27 14.32
C GLY A 136 -10.15 0.84 14.54
N THR A 137 -10.99 -0.18 14.42
CA THR A 137 -10.63 -1.60 14.69
C THR A 137 -10.20 -2.41 13.47
N ALA A 138 -8.90 -2.48 13.14
CA ALA A 138 -8.42 -3.23 11.98
C ALA A 138 -8.73 -4.74 12.01
N ARG A 139 -8.93 -5.43 10.86
CA ARG A 139 -9.32 -6.84 10.71
C ARG A 139 -9.27 -7.29 9.25
N GLY A 140 -9.04 -8.57 9.01
CA GLY A 140 -9.13 -9.18 7.69
C GLY A 140 -10.54 -9.62 7.33
N GLY A 141 -10.71 -10.12 6.10
CA GLY A 141 -11.96 -10.72 5.66
C GLY A 141 -12.33 -11.94 6.51
N VAL A 142 -11.32 -12.72 6.90
CA VAL A 142 -11.48 -14.01 7.59
C VAL A 142 -10.59 -14.05 8.87
N PRO A 143 -10.97 -13.35 9.96
CA PRO A 143 -10.11 -13.15 11.12
C PRO A 143 -9.64 -14.42 11.84
N SER A 144 -10.41 -15.52 11.79
CA SER A 144 -10.03 -16.78 12.46
C SER A 144 -9.23 -17.75 11.58
N ALA A 145 -9.15 -17.51 10.27
CA ALA A 145 -8.36 -18.36 9.36
C ALA A 145 -6.87 -18.36 9.71
N ARG A 146 -6.16 -19.42 9.35
CA ARG A 146 -4.72 -19.56 9.52
C ARG A 146 -3.98 -18.90 8.36
N ILE A 147 -2.75 -18.47 8.62
CA ILE A 147 -1.86 -17.87 7.62
C ILE A 147 -0.65 -18.79 7.47
N ALA A 148 -0.33 -19.14 6.22
CA ALA A 148 0.92 -19.79 5.83
C ALA A 148 1.69 -18.83 4.92
N VAL A 149 2.92 -18.50 5.29
CA VAL A 149 3.70 -17.45 4.65
C VAL A 149 4.77 -18.05 3.76
N TYR A 150 4.82 -17.60 2.52
CA TYR A 150 5.79 -18.01 1.51
C TYR A 150 6.47 -16.75 0.98
N LYS A 151 7.62 -16.39 1.56
CA LYS A 151 8.39 -15.22 1.13
C LYS A 151 9.12 -15.52 -0.18
N ILE A 152 8.65 -14.90 -1.26
CA ILE A 152 9.18 -15.05 -2.62
C ILE A 152 9.75 -13.76 -3.18
N CYS A 153 9.54 -12.64 -2.49
CA CYS A 153 9.97 -11.32 -2.91
C CYS A 153 11.02 -10.76 -1.96
N TRP A 154 12.02 -10.13 -2.56
CA TRP A 154 13.20 -9.54 -1.92
C TRP A 154 13.43 -8.13 -2.46
N SER A 155 14.48 -7.47 -1.99
CA SER A 155 14.84 -6.13 -2.44
C SER A 155 15.06 -5.99 -3.96
N ASP A 156 15.41 -7.08 -4.64
CA ASP A 156 15.62 -7.17 -6.09
C ASP A 156 14.40 -7.67 -6.89
N GLY A 157 13.28 -7.96 -6.22
CA GLY A 157 12.04 -8.43 -6.83
C GLY A 157 11.67 -9.87 -6.43
N CYS A 158 10.84 -10.51 -7.24
CA CYS A 158 10.35 -11.86 -7.00
C CYS A 158 10.72 -12.74 -8.20
N SER A 159 11.52 -13.78 -7.99
CA SER A 159 12.01 -14.61 -9.10
C SER A 159 11.00 -15.69 -9.51
N ASP A 160 10.99 -16.04 -10.80
CA ASP A 160 10.09 -17.07 -11.34
C ASP A 160 10.27 -18.43 -10.65
N ALA A 161 11.53 -18.80 -10.36
CA ALA A 161 11.86 -20.05 -9.69
C ALA A 161 11.35 -20.09 -8.25
N ASP A 162 11.46 -18.97 -7.53
CA ASP A 162 11.00 -18.86 -6.15
C ASP A 162 9.46 -18.88 -6.07
N ILE A 163 8.77 -18.25 -7.04
CA ILE A 163 7.31 -18.32 -7.19
C ILE A 163 6.87 -19.78 -7.37
N LEU A 164 7.49 -20.52 -8.30
CA LEU A 164 7.12 -21.91 -8.57
C LEU A 164 7.38 -22.82 -7.38
N ALA A 165 8.53 -22.66 -6.70
CA ALA A 165 8.86 -23.43 -5.50
C ALA A 165 7.85 -23.18 -4.37
N ALA A 166 7.44 -21.93 -4.17
CA ALA A 166 6.41 -21.59 -3.19
C ALA A 166 5.04 -22.17 -3.52
N PHE A 167 4.65 -22.21 -4.80
CA PHE A 167 3.42 -22.89 -5.20
C PHE A 167 3.46 -24.39 -4.91
N ASP A 168 4.56 -25.07 -5.24
CA ASP A 168 4.72 -26.50 -5.01
C ASP A 168 4.58 -26.85 -3.52
N ASP A 169 5.32 -26.11 -2.66
CA ASP A 169 5.22 -26.25 -1.22
C ASP A 169 3.83 -25.88 -0.69
N ALA A 170 3.21 -24.78 -1.14
CA ALA A 170 1.89 -24.38 -0.67
C ALA A 170 0.81 -25.44 -0.95
N ILE A 171 0.85 -26.04 -2.14
CA ILE A 171 -0.05 -27.12 -2.53
C ILE A 171 0.19 -28.35 -1.65
N ALA A 172 1.46 -28.75 -1.47
CA ALA A 172 1.83 -29.92 -0.68
C ALA A 172 1.55 -29.76 0.83
N ASP A 173 1.74 -28.54 1.35
CA ASP A 173 1.53 -28.16 2.74
C ASP A 173 0.03 -28.15 3.12
N GLY A 174 -0.86 -28.07 2.12
CA GLY A 174 -2.30 -28.19 2.28
C GLY A 174 -3.02 -26.87 2.53
N VAL A 175 -2.60 -25.78 1.88
CA VAL A 175 -3.36 -24.51 1.91
C VAL A 175 -4.71 -24.67 1.20
N ASP A 176 -5.73 -23.91 1.61
CA ASP A 176 -7.06 -23.96 1.01
C ASP A 176 -7.25 -22.92 -0.11
N ILE A 177 -6.53 -21.80 0.01
CA ILE A 177 -6.58 -20.69 -0.94
C ILE A 177 -5.23 -19.97 -0.93
N ILE A 178 -4.83 -19.46 -2.10
CA ILE A 178 -3.60 -18.69 -2.26
C ILE A 178 -3.96 -17.23 -2.55
N SER A 179 -3.35 -16.31 -1.81
CA SER A 179 -3.37 -14.88 -2.05
C SER A 179 -2.01 -14.45 -2.59
N LEU A 180 -1.99 -13.91 -3.80
CA LEU A 180 -0.77 -13.55 -4.52
C LEU A 180 -0.89 -12.13 -5.09
N SER A 181 -0.22 -11.18 -4.44
CA SER A 181 -0.26 -9.75 -4.82
C SER A 181 0.98 -9.35 -5.62
N VAL A 182 1.42 -10.22 -6.53
CA VAL A 182 2.58 -10.00 -7.40
C VAL A 182 2.22 -10.26 -8.86
N GLY A 183 3.01 -9.73 -9.78
CA GLY A 183 2.80 -9.93 -11.21
C GLY A 183 3.91 -9.27 -12.02
N SER A 184 4.04 -9.69 -13.28
CA SER A 184 4.97 -9.07 -14.22
C SER A 184 4.52 -7.66 -14.62
N THR A 185 5.44 -6.88 -15.17
CA THR A 185 5.15 -5.59 -15.82
C THR A 185 4.62 -5.77 -17.24
N THR A 186 4.83 -6.94 -17.84
CA THR A 186 4.38 -7.26 -19.20
C THR A 186 3.68 -8.63 -19.24
N PRO A 187 2.60 -8.78 -20.01
CA PRO A 187 1.91 -10.05 -20.13
C PRO A 187 2.76 -11.05 -20.92
N THR A 188 2.78 -12.30 -20.45
CA THR A 188 3.46 -13.43 -21.10
C THR A 188 2.48 -14.57 -21.39
N ASP A 189 2.87 -15.50 -22.27
CA ASP A 189 2.07 -16.70 -22.54
C ASP A 189 1.98 -17.59 -21.28
N TYR A 190 0.84 -18.28 -21.10
CA TYR A 190 0.56 -19.08 -19.90
C TYR A 190 1.64 -20.12 -19.58
N PHE A 191 2.25 -20.74 -20.59
CA PHE A 191 3.29 -21.76 -20.39
C PHE A 191 4.68 -21.16 -20.11
N ARG A 192 4.77 -19.83 -20.06
CA ARG A 192 5.97 -19.06 -19.77
C ARG A 192 5.77 -18.09 -18.61
N ASP A 193 4.65 -18.19 -17.91
CA ASP A 193 4.31 -17.39 -16.75
C ASP A 193 4.30 -18.30 -15.50
N PRO A 194 5.22 -18.09 -14.54
CA PRO A 194 5.30 -18.94 -13.35
C PRO A 194 4.05 -18.86 -12.46
N ILE A 195 3.36 -17.72 -12.42
CA ILE A 195 2.12 -17.54 -11.66
C ILE A 195 1.00 -18.32 -12.34
N ALA A 196 0.91 -18.25 -13.67
CA ALA A 196 -0.07 -19.03 -14.44
C ALA A 196 0.14 -20.54 -14.25
N ILE A 197 1.38 -21.02 -14.36
CA ILE A 197 1.74 -22.43 -14.18
C ILE A 197 1.44 -22.88 -12.75
N GLY A 198 1.95 -22.18 -11.74
CA GLY A 198 1.74 -22.51 -10.33
C GLY A 198 0.26 -22.53 -9.96
N ALA A 199 -0.50 -21.52 -10.40
CA ALA A 199 -1.94 -21.46 -10.17
C ALA A 199 -2.73 -22.55 -10.91
N PHE A 200 -2.26 -23.01 -12.07
CA PHE A 200 -2.89 -24.14 -12.76
C PHE A 200 -2.79 -25.42 -11.93
N HIS A 201 -1.60 -25.68 -11.37
CA HIS A 201 -1.37 -26.82 -10.48
C HIS A 201 -2.14 -26.69 -9.16
N ALA A 202 -2.26 -25.49 -8.61
CA ALA A 202 -3.10 -25.22 -7.44
C ALA A 202 -4.58 -25.53 -7.73
N MET A 203 -5.11 -25.01 -8.84
CA MET A 203 -6.51 -25.26 -9.26
C MET A 203 -6.79 -26.75 -9.50
N ARG A 204 -5.84 -27.48 -10.09
CA ARG A 204 -5.92 -28.94 -10.26
C ARG A 204 -6.04 -29.71 -8.95
N ASN A 205 -5.59 -29.13 -7.85
CA ASN A 205 -5.72 -29.66 -6.48
C ASN A 205 -6.87 -29.00 -5.69
N GLY A 206 -7.74 -28.24 -6.35
CA GLY A 206 -8.89 -27.59 -5.72
C GLY A 206 -8.56 -26.32 -4.94
N ILE A 207 -7.38 -25.73 -5.15
CA ILE A 207 -6.90 -24.52 -4.46
C ILE A 207 -7.06 -23.32 -5.40
N LEU A 208 -7.94 -22.38 -5.04
CA LEU A 208 -8.09 -21.14 -5.80
C LEU A 208 -6.91 -20.20 -5.55
N THR A 209 -6.37 -19.60 -6.62
CA THR A 209 -5.41 -18.51 -6.52
C THR A 209 -6.10 -17.17 -6.83
N VAL A 210 -6.02 -16.24 -5.88
CA VAL A 210 -6.47 -14.86 -6.03
C VAL A 210 -5.27 -13.98 -6.35
N THR A 211 -5.32 -13.28 -7.49
CA THR A 211 -4.20 -12.49 -8.02
C THR A 211 -4.60 -11.03 -8.23
N SER A 212 -3.68 -10.08 -8.01
CA SER A 212 -3.90 -8.69 -8.42
C SER A 212 -3.81 -8.53 -9.94
N ALA A 213 -4.61 -7.66 -10.55
CA ALA A 213 -4.58 -7.42 -12.00
C ALA A 213 -3.32 -6.63 -12.47
N GLY A 214 -2.64 -5.96 -11.54
CA GLY A 214 -1.48 -5.09 -11.80
C GLY A 214 -1.83 -3.60 -11.82
N ASN A 215 -0.79 -2.75 -11.67
CA ASN A 215 -0.92 -1.30 -11.48
C ASN A 215 -0.54 -0.47 -12.73
N GLN A 216 -0.43 -1.10 -13.90
CA GLN A 216 0.06 -0.47 -15.15
C GLN A 216 -1.04 0.24 -15.96
N GLY A 217 -2.23 0.44 -15.39
CA GLY A 217 -3.31 1.19 -16.00
C GLY A 217 -2.96 2.66 -16.26
N PRO A 218 -3.88 3.45 -16.85
CA PRO A 218 -5.25 3.11 -17.23
C PRO A 218 -5.42 2.76 -18.72
N ARG A 219 -4.32 2.55 -19.45
CA ARG A 219 -4.38 2.19 -20.88
C ARG A 219 -5.02 0.81 -21.05
N ARG A 220 -5.57 0.54 -22.23
CA ARG A 220 -6.11 -0.80 -22.56
C ARG A 220 -5.00 -1.84 -22.54
N ALA A 221 -5.35 -3.09 -22.23
CA ALA A 221 -4.48 -4.27 -22.29
C ALA A 221 -3.21 -4.16 -21.42
N THR A 222 -3.35 -3.66 -20.19
CA THR A 222 -2.25 -3.54 -19.21
C THR A 222 -2.31 -4.57 -18.09
N ILE A 223 -3.30 -5.47 -18.09
CA ILE A 223 -3.42 -6.57 -17.13
C ILE A 223 -2.31 -7.61 -17.37
N THR A 224 -1.72 -8.14 -16.30
CA THR A 224 -0.64 -9.14 -16.42
C THR A 224 -0.98 -10.48 -15.80
N ASN A 225 -1.82 -10.53 -14.76
CA ASN A 225 -2.44 -11.77 -14.30
C ASN A 225 -3.83 -11.91 -14.95
N PHE A 226 -3.96 -12.81 -15.94
CA PHE A 226 -5.21 -12.98 -16.71
C PHE A 226 -5.51 -14.45 -17.06
N SER A 227 -4.89 -15.40 -16.33
CA SER A 227 -5.13 -16.83 -16.51
C SER A 227 -6.57 -17.21 -16.18
N PRO A 228 -7.28 -17.99 -17.02
CA PRO A 228 -8.68 -18.33 -16.79
C PRO A 228 -8.98 -19.09 -15.48
N TRP A 229 -7.96 -19.69 -14.87
CA TRP A 229 -8.05 -20.44 -13.61
C TRP A 229 -7.66 -19.64 -12.37
N THR A 230 -7.43 -18.33 -12.47
CA THR A 230 -7.22 -17.45 -11.31
C THR A 230 -8.38 -16.48 -11.14
N LEU A 231 -8.59 -16.02 -9.90
CA LEU A 231 -9.44 -14.87 -9.65
C LEU A 231 -8.59 -13.60 -9.73
N SER A 232 -8.64 -12.91 -10.88
CA SER A 232 -7.90 -11.68 -11.10
C SER A 232 -8.68 -10.46 -10.61
N VAL A 233 -8.11 -9.68 -9.69
CA VAL A 233 -8.79 -8.62 -8.94
C VAL A 233 -8.26 -7.23 -9.34
N ALA A 234 -9.17 -6.36 -9.77
CA ALA A 234 -8.89 -4.94 -10.01
C ALA A 234 -9.04 -4.11 -8.72
N ALA A 235 -8.49 -2.89 -8.71
CA ALA A 235 -8.65 -1.94 -7.60
C ALA A 235 -9.72 -0.88 -7.91
N SER A 236 -10.51 -0.52 -6.91
CA SER A 236 -11.49 0.56 -6.95
C SER A 236 -11.40 1.43 -5.70
N THR A 237 -11.98 2.63 -5.76
CA THR A 237 -12.09 3.51 -4.60
C THR A 237 -13.17 3.02 -3.62
N ILE A 238 -13.08 3.52 -2.39
CA ILE A 238 -14.15 3.44 -1.38
C ILE A 238 -14.68 4.84 -1.11
N ASP A 239 -15.71 4.96 -0.28
CA ASP A 239 -16.30 6.26 0.09
C ASP A 239 -15.40 7.16 0.94
N ARG A 240 -14.46 6.58 1.70
CA ARG A 240 -13.47 7.35 2.46
C ARG A 240 -12.33 7.80 1.55
N LYS A 241 -12.06 9.11 1.58
CA LYS A 241 -10.91 9.75 0.95
C LYS A 241 -10.15 10.62 1.95
N PHE A 242 -8.82 10.59 1.87
CA PHE A 242 -7.95 11.46 2.65
C PHE A 242 -7.61 12.72 1.84
N PHE A 243 -7.66 13.87 2.50
CA PHE A 243 -7.36 15.16 1.92
C PHE A 243 -6.41 15.93 2.83
N THR A 244 -5.57 16.75 2.22
CA THR A 244 -4.61 17.60 2.91
C THR A 244 -4.78 19.03 2.38
N GLY A 245 -5.52 19.83 3.13
CA GLY A 245 -5.82 21.21 2.78
C GLY A 245 -4.58 22.11 2.85
N VAL A 246 -4.47 23.03 1.89
CA VAL A 246 -3.40 24.02 1.83
C VAL A 246 -4.03 25.39 2.00
N LYS A 247 -3.80 26.02 3.15
CA LYS A 247 -4.27 27.38 3.44
C LYS A 247 -3.16 28.38 3.11
N LEU A 248 -3.44 29.31 2.21
CA LEU A 248 -2.53 30.40 1.87
C LEU A 248 -2.64 31.58 2.84
N GLY A 249 -1.69 32.51 2.78
CA GLY A 249 -1.67 33.72 3.62
C GLY A 249 -2.81 34.70 3.33
N ASN A 250 -3.51 34.57 2.19
CA ASN A 250 -4.72 35.31 1.86
C ASN A 250 -6.02 34.57 2.28
N ASP A 251 -5.90 33.60 3.19
CA ASP A 251 -6.99 32.76 3.71
C ASP A 251 -7.68 31.83 2.70
N VAL A 252 -7.26 31.81 1.43
CA VAL A 252 -7.78 30.85 0.44
C VAL A 252 -7.26 29.45 0.75
N VAL A 253 -8.17 28.47 0.75
CA VAL A 253 -7.88 27.06 1.01
C VAL A 253 -8.03 26.26 -0.26
N TYR A 254 -7.02 25.45 -0.58
CA TYR A 254 -7.03 24.49 -1.68
C TYR A 254 -7.06 23.06 -1.17
N GLU A 255 -7.86 22.22 -1.80
CA GLU A 255 -7.98 20.81 -1.45
C GLU A 255 -6.97 19.98 -2.25
N GLY A 256 -5.88 19.62 -1.58
CA GLY A 256 -4.94 18.61 -2.07
C GLY A 256 -5.16 17.24 -1.43
N VAL A 257 -4.37 16.27 -1.86
CA VAL A 257 -4.47 14.87 -1.44
C VAL A 257 -3.09 14.36 -1.02
N SER A 258 -3.00 13.80 0.18
CA SER A 258 -1.83 13.08 0.70
C SER A 258 -2.19 12.36 2.00
N ILE A 259 -1.35 11.43 2.43
CA ILE A 259 -1.33 10.89 3.79
C ILE A 259 -0.32 11.72 4.59
N ASN A 260 -0.74 12.90 5.03
CA ASN A 260 0.11 13.82 5.79
C ASN A 260 0.00 13.52 7.30
N THR A 261 1.04 12.94 7.88
CA THR A 261 1.14 12.66 9.33
C THR A 261 1.90 13.72 10.11
N PHE A 262 2.35 14.78 9.43
CA PHE A 262 3.13 15.85 10.03
C PHE A 262 2.23 16.95 10.60
N ASP A 263 2.62 17.46 11.77
CA ASP A 263 2.02 18.64 12.37
C ASP A 263 2.93 19.86 12.16
N LEU A 264 2.43 20.82 11.36
CA LEU A 264 3.09 22.11 11.13
C LEU A 264 2.78 23.14 12.24
N LYS A 265 2.15 22.72 13.34
CA LYS A 265 1.80 23.54 14.51
C LYS A 265 1.02 24.82 14.18
N ASN A 266 0.29 24.81 13.08
CA ASN A 266 -0.37 25.98 12.50
C ASN A 266 0.57 27.18 12.25
N GLU A 267 1.86 26.92 12.04
CA GLU A 267 2.81 27.94 11.64
C GLU A 267 2.65 28.26 10.15
N THR A 268 2.90 29.53 9.80
CA THR A 268 2.92 29.96 8.40
C THR A 268 4.36 29.96 7.90
N TYR A 269 4.59 29.29 6.78
CA TYR A 269 5.92 29.21 6.17
C TYR A 269 5.95 29.99 4.85
N PRO A 270 7.06 30.68 4.52
CA PRO A 270 7.24 31.28 3.20
C PRO A 270 7.19 30.20 2.11
N MET A 271 6.79 30.61 0.91
CA MET A 271 6.67 29.71 -0.24
C MET A 271 7.63 30.10 -1.35
N ILE A 272 8.09 29.12 -2.13
CA ILE A 272 8.93 29.34 -3.32
C ILE A 272 8.54 28.35 -4.42
N TYR A 273 8.57 28.79 -5.67
CA TYR A 273 8.43 27.88 -6.81
C TYR A 273 9.79 27.27 -7.14
N GLY A 274 9.85 25.95 -7.32
CA GLY A 274 11.12 25.24 -7.56
C GLY A 274 11.88 25.74 -8.80
N GLY A 275 11.17 26.23 -9.82
CA GLY A 275 11.80 26.83 -11.01
C GLY A 275 12.57 28.12 -10.74
N ASP A 276 12.33 28.77 -9.61
CA ASP A 276 13.03 29.99 -9.17
C ASP A 276 14.21 29.71 -8.23
N ALA A 277 14.45 28.44 -7.91
CA ALA A 277 15.55 28.02 -7.06
C ALA A 277 16.45 26.95 -7.72
N PRO A 278 16.94 27.16 -8.96
CA PRO A 278 17.85 26.20 -9.57
C PRO A 278 19.18 26.11 -8.81
N ASN A 279 19.62 24.90 -8.50
CA ASN A 279 20.91 24.70 -7.86
C ASN A 279 22.05 25.13 -8.81
N PRO A 280 22.86 26.14 -8.44
CA PRO A 280 24.00 26.55 -9.26
C PRO A 280 25.07 25.46 -9.35
N ILE A 281 25.14 24.58 -8.36
CA ILE A 281 26.04 23.42 -8.36
C ILE A 281 25.40 22.34 -9.24
N GLY A 282 25.98 22.09 -10.40
CA GLY A 282 25.50 21.08 -11.35
C GLY A 282 24.77 21.64 -12.58
N ASN A 283 24.83 22.95 -12.83
CA ASN A 283 24.23 23.61 -14.00
C ASN A 283 22.72 23.33 -14.15
N TYR A 284 21.99 23.23 -13.04
CA TYR A 284 20.53 23.13 -13.09
C TYR A 284 19.94 24.46 -13.59
N THR A 285 18.82 24.36 -14.27
CA THR A 285 18.07 25.50 -14.80
C THR A 285 16.66 25.47 -14.22
N SER A 286 15.90 26.54 -14.41
CA SER A 286 14.48 26.59 -14.02
C SER A 286 13.67 25.41 -14.56
N SER A 287 14.02 24.87 -15.73
CA SER A 287 13.31 23.73 -16.33
C SER A 287 13.54 22.41 -15.59
N SER A 288 14.70 22.24 -14.96
CA SER A 288 15.02 21.05 -14.18
C SER A 288 14.65 21.21 -12.70
N SER A 289 14.91 22.37 -12.11
CA SER A 289 14.64 22.61 -10.69
C SER A 289 13.15 22.68 -10.34
N ARG A 290 12.29 23.10 -11.28
CA ARG A 290 10.83 23.06 -11.09
C ARG A 290 10.28 21.66 -10.81
N ILE A 291 11.03 20.62 -11.17
CA ILE A 291 10.65 19.22 -10.94
C ILE A 291 10.94 18.81 -9.49
N CYS A 292 11.85 19.52 -8.80
CA CYS A 292 12.27 19.24 -7.44
C CYS A 292 12.88 17.84 -7.25
N LEU A 293 13.67 17.38 -8.22
CA LEU A 293 14.48 16.18 -8.03
C LEU A 293 15.60 16.45 -7.03
N GLU A 294 16.18 15.37 -6.51
CA GLU A 294 17.37 15.45 -5.65
C GLU A 294 18.44 16.34 -6.27
N ASN A 295 19.07 17.17 -5.43
CA ASN A 295 20.13 18.12 -5.78
C ASN A 295 19.75 19.20 -6.82
N SER A 296 18.53 19.24 -7.35
CA SER A 296 18.13 20.23 -8.38
C SER A 296 17.77 21.61 -7.83
N LEU A 297 17.53 21.71 -6.52
CA LEU A 297 17.12 22.93 -5.82
C LEU A 297 18.28 23.58 -5.07
N ASP A 298 18.41 24.91 -5.13
CA ASP A 298 19.40 25.67 -4.34
C ASP A 298 19.00 25.68 -2.85
N PRO A 299 19.78 25.05 -1.95
CA PRO A 299 19.47 25.00 -0.53
C PRO A 299 19.39 26.39 0.13
N ASN A 300 20.14 27.37 -0.36
CA ASN A 300 20.13 28.73 0.21
C ASN A 300 18.80 29.45 -0.04
N LEU A 301 18.12 29.13 -1.14
CA LEU A 301 16.84 29.74 -1.51
C LEU A 301 15.64 29.00 -0.91
N VAL A 302 15.79 27.69 -0.68
CA VAL A 302 14.69 26.78 -0.27
C VAL A 302 14.60 26.58 1.24
N LYS A 303 15.72 26.68 1.97
CA LYS A 303 15.74 26.38 3.40
C LYS A 303 14.66 27.12 4.19
N GLY A 304 13.85 26.36 4.95
CA GLY A 304 12.78 26.92 5.79
C GLY A 304 11.48 27.28 5.04
N LYS A 305 11.36 26.93 3.75
CA LYS A 305 10.20 27.27 2.91
C LYS A 305 9.41 26.04 2.47
N ILE A 306 8.18 26.27 2.03
CA ILE A 306 7.37 25.29 1.30
C ILE A 306 7.64 25.47 -0.19
N VAL A 307 8.03 24.38 -0.87
CA VAL A 307 8.37 24.43 -2.30
C VAL A 307 7.20 23.96 -3.16
N LEU A 308 6.84 24.71 -4.20
CA LEU A 308 5.91 24.26 -5.24
C LEU A 308 6.68 23.58 -6.39
N CYS A 309 6.31 22.34 -6.68
CA CYS A 309 6.94 21.46 -7.66
C CYS A 309 5.96 21.07 -8.77
N ASP A 310 6.45 20.99 -10.01
CA ASP A 310 5.68 20.66 -11.22
C ASP A 310 5.69 19.16 -11.57
N ARG A 311 6.06 18.32 -10.60
CA ARG A 311 6.08 16.86 -10.74
C ARG A 311 5.70 16.19 -9.44
N PHE A 312 5.15 14.99 -9.58
CA PHE A 312 4.92 14.08 -8.48
C PHE A 312 6.27 13.48 -8.09
N VAL A 313 6.75 13.82 -6.90
CA VAL A 313 8.04 13.37 -6.34
C VAL A 313 7.84 12.90 -4.90
N THR A 314 8.77 12.10 -4.38
CA THR A 314 8.74 11.54 -3.00
C THR A 314 8.86 12.60 -1.90
N GLY A 315 9.33 13.79 -2.26
CA GLY A 315 9.68 14.87 -1.33
C GLY A 315 11.16 14.88 -0.93
N GLU A 316 11.94 13.86 -1.28
CA GLU A 316 13.37 13.78 -0.89
C GLU A 316 14.19 14.97 -1.39
N GLY A 317 13.99 15.41 -2.64
CA GLY A 317 14.66 16.58 -3.20
C GLY A 317 14.43 17.86 -2.38
N PRO A 318 13.16 18.28 -2.14
CA PRO A 318 12.87 19.38 -1.23
C PRO A 318 13.44 19.20 0.18
N LEU A 319 13.35 17.99 0.76
CA LEU A 319 13.89 17.71 2.10
C LEU A 319 15.39 17.94 2.19
N ILE A 320 16.15 17.38 1.24
CA ILE A 320 17.61 17.52 1.16
C ILE A 320 18.01 18.99 0.98
N ALA A 321 17.22 19.77 0.21
CA ALA A 321 17.42 21.21 0.05
C ALA A 321 17.01 22.04 1.28
N GLY A 322 16.50 21.42 2.34
CA GLY A 322 16.12 22.08 3.59
C GLY A 322 14.71 22.67 3.61
N ALA A 323 13.83 22.27 2.67
CA ALA A 323 12.43 22.66 2.68
C ALA A 323 11.71 22.09 3.92
N VAL A 324 10.69 22.81 4.39
CA VAL A 324 9.81 22.37 5.50
C VAL A 324 8.51 21.76 4.98
N GLY A 325 8.22 21.92 3.70
CA GLY A 325 7.01 21.42 3.06
C GLY A 325 7.14 21.36 1.53
N ALA A 326 6.28 20.59 0.87
CA ALA A 326 6.23 20.51 -0.59
C ALA A 326 4.79 20.49 -1.12
N LEU A 327 4.52 21.25 -2.16
CA LEU A 327 3.26 21.22 -2.91
C LEU A 327 3.53 20.65 -4.29
N LEU A 328 2.79 19.62 -4.68
CA LEU A 328 3.00 18.93 -5.95
C LEU A 328 1.85 19.29 -6.89
N ARG A 329 2.14 20.08 -7.92
CA ARG A 329 1.20 20.43 -8.98
C ARG A 329 1.40 19.49 -10.16
N VAL A 330 0.46 18.58 -10.38
CA VAL A 330 0.56 17.61 -11.48
C VAL A 330 -0.76 17.35 -12.18
N ASN A 331 -0.64 16.89 -13.42
CA ASN A 331 -1.76 16.44 -14.23
C ASN A 331 -2.01 14.94 -14.00
N SER A 332 -2.32 14.56 -12.76
CA SER A 332 -2.70 13.19 -12.41
C SER A 332 -4.02 13.19 -11.65
N PRO A 333 -4.82 12.12 -11.78
CA PRO A 333 -6.00 11.94 -10.93
C PRO A 333 -5.64 12.06 -9.44
N LYS A 334 -6.49 12.74 -8.68
CA LYS A 334 -6.42 12.83 -7.20
C LYS A 334 -7.24 11.71 -6.55
N ASP A 335 -7.24 10.52 -7.13
CA ASP A 335 -8.03 9.34 -6.72
C ASP A 335 -7.30 8.43 -5.72
N VAL A 336 -5.98 8.59 -5.58
CA VAL A 336 -5.13 7.93 -4.58
C VAL A 336 -4.31 8.95 -3.79
N ALA A 337 -4.02 8.63 -2.53
CA ALA A 337 -3.18 9.43 -1.63
C ALA A 337 -1.90 8.68 -1.28
N PHE A 338 -0.78 9.38 -1.27
CA PHE A 338 0.54 8.85 -0.88
C PHE A 338 1.07 9.55 0.36
N SER A 339 1.92 8.87 1.12
CA SER A 339 2.76 9.47 2.15
C SER A 339 4.03 10.05 1.54
N PHE A 340 4.64 11.01 2.23
CA PHE A 340 5.85 11.71 1.79
C PHE A 340 6.81 11.83 2.98
N VAL A 341 8.10 12.07 2.70
CA VAL A 341 9.14 12.19 3.74
C VAL A 341 9.10 13.52 4.50
N LEU A 342 8.22 14.44 4.11
CA LEU A 342 8.00 15.75 4.71
C LEU A 342 6.54 16.19 4.48
N PRO A 343 6.05 17.25 5.16
CA PRO A 343 4.69 17.77 4.96
C PRO A 343 4.40 18.08 3.49
N ALA A 344 3.49 17.34 2.86
CA ALA A 344 3.24 17.50 1.44
C ALA A 344 1.78 17.38 1.06
N SER A 345 1.41 18.02 -0.05
CA SER A 345 0.07 17.95 -0.62
C SER A 345 0.12 17.94 -2.15
N HIS A 346 -0.53 16.95 -2.75
CA HIS A 346 -0.70 16.85 -4.20
C HIS A 346 -1.97 17.57 -4.64
N LEU A 347 -1.79 18.53 -5.54
CA LEU A 347 -2.79 19.42 -6.10
C LEU A 347 -2.94 19.16 -7.61
N ASP A 348 -4.15 19.38 -8.11
CA ASP A 348 -4.36 19.40 -9.56
C ASP A 348 -3.73 20.64 -10.20
N LEU A 349 -3.69 20.65 -11.53
CA LEU A 349 -3.13 21.76 -12.30
C LEU A 349 -3.85 23.09 -12.07
N VAL A 350 -5.16 23.09 -11.80
CA VAL A 350 -5.96 24.31 -11.67
C VAL A 350 -5.61 25.00 -10.36
N ASP A 351 -5.71 24.29 -9.25
CA ASP A 351 -5.45 24.85 -7.92
C ASP A 351 -3.97 25.12 -7.70
N GLY A 352 -3.10 24.20 -8.16
CA GLY A 352 -1.66 24.43 -8.13
C GLY A 352 -1.23 25.66 -8.93
N SER A 353 -1.91 25.98 -10.04
CA SER A 353 -1.57 27.18 -10.83
C SER A 353 -2.03 28.47 -10.18
N LYS A 354 -3.15 28.46 -9.44
CA LYS A 354 -3.55 29.61 -8.63
C LYS A 354 -2.55 29.86 -7.49
N ILE A 355 -2.03 28.80 -6.87
CA ILE A 355 -0.96 28.89 -5.88
C ILE A 355 0.32 29.46 -6.50
N PHE A 356 0.70 29.00 -7.70
CA PHE A 356 1.84 29.57 -8.43
C PHE A 356 1.68 31.09 -8.68
N VAL A 357 0.48 31.53 -9.10
CA VAL A 357 0.18 32.96 -9.28
C VAL A 357 0.27 33.71 -7.96
N TYR A 358 -0.25 33.15 -6.86
CA TYR A 358 -0.15 33.72 -5.52
C TYR A 358 1.33 33.94 -5.15
N ILE A 359 2.19 32.92 -5.27
CA ILE A 359 3.62 33.01 -4.96
C ILE A 359 4.29 34.17 -5.71
N ASN A 360 3.94 34.38 -6.98
CA ASN A 360 4.52 35.46 -7.79
C ASN A 360 3.91 36.85 -7.52
N SER A 361 2.70 36.92 -6.98
CA SER A 361 2.03 38.17 -6.64
C SER A 361 2.42 38.75 -5.29
N THR A 362 2.97 37.92 -4.39
CA THR A 362 3.36 38.29 -3.03
C THR A 362 4.88 38.28 -2.84
N ARG A 363 5.64 38.41 -3.92
CA ARG A 363 7.10 38.55 -3.87
C ARG A 363 7.53 39.91 -3.34
#